data_AF-A0A349LU85-F1
#
_entry.id   AF-A0A349LU85-F1
#
_cell.length_a   1.000
_cell.length_b   1.000
_cell.length_c   1.000
_cell.angle_alpha   90.00
_cell.angle_beta   90.00
_cell.angle_gamma   90.00
#
_symmetry.space_group_name_H-M   'P 1'
#
loop_
_entity.id
_entity.type
_entity.pdbx_description
1 polymer ?
#
loop_
_entity_poly.entity_id
_entity_poly.type
_entity_poly.pdbx_seq_one_letter_code
_entity_poly.pdbx_strand_id
1 'polypeptide(L)'
;MELFSLSDMSFAQVPSYAGITPPPAWQHGLIASQGLVEQLQTTLDLQQQLQMVSMAAGKIVPLCGMSLQTGVGEFAAPGSVRGDYEYRSMLVLHEQCLGEVIYSSDQAISPLSQRRLMELESQWLFALRNALVVTRLQQLALRDTLTGLGNRRYFDEAFARSLQLAERKNQQVALVLLDLDNFKQVNDNFGHHAGDDVLLAVADAMRNTLRASDTLFRFGGDEFAVLLCGEDAQSVELVAHRLVKSISSHHQCEKFNVSASAGLACYRTADTDKTLFGRADAALYQAKLAGKNAVRKEETLSSKQAVG
;
A
#
# COMPACT_ATOMS: atom_id res chain seq x y z
N MET A 1 -28.78 -39.70 -3.88
CA MET A 1 -28.06 -38.48 -4.29
C MET A 1 -27.24 -38.05 -3.08
N GLU A 2 -26.14 -38.77 -2.83
CA GLU A 2 -25.28 -38.55 -1.67
C GLU A 2 -24.15 -37.61 -2.07
N LEU A 3 -24.00 -36.53 -1.29
CA LEU A 3 -22.91 -35.56 -1.39
C LEU A 3 -21.62 -36.22 -0.90
N PHE A 4 -20.56 -36.19 -1.72
CA PHE A 4 -19.23 -36.59 -1.29
C PHE A 4 -18.64 -35.57 -0.31
N SER A 5 -18.19 -36.09 0.83
CA SER A 5 -17.48 -35.41 1.92
C SER A 5 -16.07 -34.98 1.49
N LEU A 6 -15.65 -33.78 1.91
CA LEU A 6 -14.30 -33.20 1.70
C LEU A 6 -13.17 -33.90 2.51
N SER A 7 -13.43 -35.08 3.08
CA SER A 7 -12.46 -35.80 3.93
C SER A 7 -11.54 -36.78 3.17
N ASP A 8 -11.76 -37.05 1.88
CA ASP A 8 -11.05 -38.13 1.16
C ASP A 8 -9.88 -37.66 0.26
N MET A 9 -9.53 -36.37 0.28
CA MET A 9 -8.38 -35.85 -0.47
C MET A 9 -7.07 -35.95 0.34
N SER A 10 -6.63 -37.18 0.65
CA SER A 10 -5.27 -37.38 1.18
C SER A 10 -4.25 -37.19 0.05
N PHE A 11 -3.41 -36.16 0.13
CA PHE A 11 -2.35 -35.84 -0.83
C PHE A 11 -1.12 -36.78 -0.74
N ALA A 12 -1.27 -38.00 -0.19
CA ALA A 12 -0.14 -38.88 0.09
C ALA A 12 0.36 -39.72 -1.11
N GLN A 13 -0.27 -39.63 -2.29
CA GLN A 13 0.13 -40.40 -3.47
C GLN A 13 0.07 -39.57 -4.78
N VAL A 14 0.69 -38.40 -4.79
CA VAL A 14 1.06 -37.76 -6.07
C VAL A 14 2.39 -38.40 -6.52
N PRO A 15 2.50 -38.96 -7.75
CA PRO A 15 3.76 -39.50 -8.23
C PRO A 15 4.84 -38.42 -8.24
N SER A 16 5.98 -38.70 -7.61
CA SER A 16 7.18 -37.87 -7.73
C SER A 16 7.67 -37.89 -9.18
N TYR A 17 7.70 -36.72 -9.83
CA TYR A 17 8.30 -36.55 -11.16
C TYR A 17 9.85 -36.51 -11.14
N ALA A 18 10.49 -36.90 -10.02
CA ALA A 18 11.93 -37.06 -9.94
C ALA A 18 12.35 -38.40 -10.59
N GLY A 19 12.38 -38.45 -11.93
CA GLY A 19 12.85 -39.65 -12.63
C GLY A 19 12.52 -39.76 -14.12
N ILE A 20 11.85 -38.79 -14.74
CA ILE A 20 11.69 -38.79 -16.20
C ILE A 20 12.94 -38.17 -16.83
N THR A 21 13.89 -39.01 -17.24
CA THR A 21 14.92 -38.59 -18.19
C THR A 21 14.22 -38.32 -19.54
N PRO A 22 14.28 -37.09 -20.07
CA PRO A 22 13.72 -36.82 -21.39
C PRO A 22 14.52 -37.61 -22.45
N PRO A 23 13.86 -38.20 -23.47
CA PRO A 23 14.56 -38.92 -24.53
C PRO A 23 15.49 -37.96 -25.31
N PRO A 24 16.61 -38.47 -25.86
CA PRO A 24 17.71 -37.64 -26.39
C PRO A 24 17.39 -36.84 -27.67
N ALA A 25 16.13 -36.83 -28.12
CA ALA A 25 15.66 -36.06 -29.28
C ALA A 25 15.10 -34.67 -28.92
N TRP A 26 15.02 -34.29 -27.65
CA TRP A 26 14.43 -33.02 -27.19
C TRP A 26 15.45 -31.87 -27.04
N GLN A 27 16.65 -32.00 -27.64
CA GLN A 27 17.74 -31.05 -27.42
C GLN A 27 17.94 -29.98 -28.49
N HIS A 28 17.11 -29.89 -29.52
CA HIS A 28 17.19 -28.80 -30.49
C HIS A 28 15.79 -28.27 -30.84
N GLY A 29 15.32 -27.24 -30.13
CA GLY A 29 14.17 -26.44 -30.61
C GLY A 29 13.15 -25.86 -29.61
N LEU A 30 13.37 -25.87 -28.29
CA LEU A 30 12.35 -25.42 -27.30
C LEU A 30 12.61 -24.07 -26.60
N ILE A 31 13.51 -23.24 -27.11
CA ILE A 31 13.54 -21.80 -26.76
C ILE A 31 13.11 -21.00 -28.00
N ALA A 32 11.98 -21.40 -28.58
CA ALA A 32 11.21 -20.48 -29.42
C ALA A 32 10.63 -19.41 -28.48
N SER A 33 10.76 -18.15 -28.86
CA SER A 33 10.18 -17.00 -28.17
C SER A 33 8.77 -17.31 -27.69
N GLN A 34 8.56 -17.43 -26.37
CA GLN A 34 7.22 -17.57 -25.81
C GLN A 34 6.35 -16.42 -26.32
N GLY A 35 5.13 -16.75 -26.76
CA GLY A 35 4.19 -15.75 -27.25
C GLY A 35 3.82 -14.77 -26.13
N LEU A 36 3.53 -13.52 -26.46
CA LEU A 36 3.14 -12.51 -25.47
C LEU A 36 2.00 -12.99 -24.55
N VAL A 37 1.01 -13.71 -25.11
CA VAL A 37 -0.10 -14.30 -24.35
C VAL A 37 0.40 -15.28 -23.29
N GLU A 38 1.35 -16.16 -23.63
CA GLU A 38 1.91 -17.13 -22.69
C GLU A 38 2.63 -16.40 -21.56
N GLN A 39 3.45 -15.39 -21.88
CA GLN A 39 4.15 -14.59 -20.87
C GLN A 39 3.19 -13.85 -19.94
N LEU A 40 2.15 -13.21 -20.50
CA LEU A 40 1.13 -12.51 -19.73
C LEU A 40 0.37 -13.45 -18.79
N GLN A 41 0.10 -14.69 -19.21
CA GLN A 41 -0.57 -15.68 -18.36
C GLN A 41 0.28 -16.19 -17.19
N THR A 42 1.60 -16.04 -17.25
CA THR A 42 2.51 -16.49 -16.17
C THR A 42 2.73 -15.49 -15.05
N THR A 43 2.20 -14.27 -15.16
CA THR A 43 2.36 -13.23 -14.14
C THR A 43 1.02 -12.61 -13.72
N LEU A 44 0.90 -12.32 -12.43
CA LEU A 44 -0.20 -11.56 -11.84
C LEU A 44 0.24 -10.14 -11.42
N ASP A 45 1.50 -9.79 -11.67
CA ASP A 45 2.04 -8.47 -11.40
C ASP A 45 1.66 -7.52 -12.55
N LEU A 46 0.79 -6.57 -12.23
CA LEU A 46 0.29 -5.58 -13.20
C LEU A 46 1.41 -4.75 -13.82
N GLN A 47 2.47 -4.45 -13.07
CA GLN A 47 3.59 -3.65 -13.56
C GLN A 47 4.46 -4.42 -14.55
N GLN A 48 4.67 -5.71 -14.31
CA GLN A 48 5.33 -6.59 -15.28
C GLN A 48 4.49 -6.77 -16.55
N GLN A 49 3.17 -6.96 -16.41
CA GLN A 49 2.27 -7.01 -17.57
C GLN A 49 2.32 -5.72 -18.38
N LEU A 50 2.24 -4.56 -17.74
CA LEU A 50 2.36 -3.24 -18.38
C LEU A 50 3.66 -3.08 -19.15
N GLN A 51 4.79 -3.54 -18.57
CA GLN A 51 6.08 -3.51 -19.26
C GLN A 51 6.09 -4.42 -20.50
N MET A 52 5.55 -5.63 -20.42
CA MET A 52 5.49 -6.54 -21.57
C MET A 52 4.60 -5.99 -22.68
N VAL A 53 3.43 -5.45 -22.34
CA VAL A 53 2.52 -4.85 -23.33
C VAL A 53 3.10 -3.56 -23.91
N SER A 54 3.77 -2.72 -23.12
CA SER A 54 4.41 -1.51 -23.65
C SER A 54 5.53 -1.83 -24.64
N MET A 55 6.33 -2.86 -24.36
CA MET A 55 7.36 -3.34 -25.30
C MET A 55 6.76 -3.91 -26.59
N ALA A 56 5.61 -4.61 -26.51
CA ALA A 56 4.91 -5.10 -27.70
C ALA A 56 4.29 -3.96 -28.50
N ALA A 57 3.65 -3.00 -27.83
CA ALA A 57 3.04 -1.82 -28.44
C ALA A 57 4.10 -0.91 -29.10
N GLY A 58 5.30 -0.84 -28.54
CA GLY A 58 6.44 -0.09 -29.09
C GLY A 58 6.92 -0.61 -30.46
N LYS A 59 6.58 -1.86 -30.82
CA LYS A 59 6.84 -2.41 -32.16
C LYS A 59 5.78 -1.99 -33.19
N ILE A 60 4.66 -1.44 -32.74
CA ILE A 60 3.53 -1.00 -33.57
C ILE A 60 3.59 0.52 -33.77
N VAL A 61 3.93 1.26 -32.71
CA VAL A 61 3.96 2.73 -32.65
C VAL A 61 5.23 3.17 -31.91
N PRO A 62 5.91 4.24 -32.34
CA PRO A 62 6.99 4.86 -31.56
C PRO A 62 6.42 5.48 -30.28
N LEU A 63 6.35 4.69 -29.21
CA LEU A 63 5.81 5.11 -27.91
C LEU A 63 6.85 5.86 -27.09
N CYS A 64 6.43 6.98 -26.50
CA CYS A 64 7.16 7.66 -25.44
C CYS A 64 6.55 7.37 -24.06
N GLY A 65 5.31 6.87 -23.99
CA GLY A 65 4.71 6.40 -22.75
C GLY A 65 3.48 5.53 -22.92
N MET A 66 3.17 4.77 -21.87
CA MET A 66 1.95 3.97 -21.77
C MET A 66 1.47 3.96 -20.32
N SER A 67 0.21 4.34 -20.10
CA SER A 67 -0.43 4.29 -18.79
C SER A 67 -1.79 3.59 -18.84
N LEU A 68 -2.23 3.11 -17.69
CA LEU A 68 -3.46 2.40 -17.48
C LEU A 68 -4.19 3.02 -16.29
N GLN A 69 -5.39 3.53 -16.54
CA GLN A 69 -6.30 4.05 -15.52
C GLN A 69 -7.37 2.99 -15.23
N THR A 70 -7.50 2.59 -13.96
CA THR A 70 -8.45 1.55 -13.54
C THR A 70 -9.18 1.96 -12.26
N GLY A 71 -10.24 1.22 -11.90
CA GLY A 71 -10.90 1.40 -10.62
C GLY A 71 -10.02 1.08 -9.39
N VAL A 72 -8.87 0.41 -9.58
CA VAL A 72 -7.91 0.12 -8.49
C VAL A 72 -6.76 1.11 -8.42
N GLY A 73 -6.62 2.01 -9.41
CA GLY A 73 -5.57 3.02 -9.45
C GLY A 73 -5.05 3.31 -10.85
N GLU A 74 -4.08 4.23 -10.91
CA GLU A 74 -3.35 4.58 -12.12
C GLU A 74 -1.97 3.93 -12.12
N PHE A 75 -1.59 3.36 -13.26
CA PHE A 75 -0.34 2.65 -13.43
C PHE A 75 0.33 3.12 -14.72
N ALA A 76 1.66 3.13 -14.75
CA ALA A 76 2.42 3.51 -15.92
C ALA A 76 3.55 2.53 -16.16
N ALA A 77 3.78 2.17 -17.43
CA ALA A 77 4.93 1.36 -17.80
C ALA A 77 6.23 2.11 -17.44
N PRO A 78 7.30 1.39 -17.03
CA PRO A 78 8.56 2.02 -16.68
C PRO A 78 9.09 2.94 -17.79
N GLY A 79 9.53 4.15 -17.43
CA GLY A 79 10.07 5.13 -18.37
C GLY A 79 9.03 5.92 -19.17
N SER A 80 7.73 5.75 -18.90
CA SER A 80 6.68 6.49 -19.60
C SER A 80 6.77 7.99 -19.35
N VAL A 81 6.76 8.75 -20.43
CA VAL A 81 6.63 10.22 -20.42
C VAL A 81 5.40 10.65 -21.20
N ARG A 82 5.00 11.91 -21.03
CA ARG A 82 3.93 12.50 -21.81
C ARG A 82 4.46 12.88 -23.19
N GLY A 83 3.73 12.51 -24.23
CA GLY A 83 4.02 12.88 -25.62
C GLY A 83 3.09 13.96 -26.13
N ASP A 84 3.35 14.43 -27.35
CA ASP A 84 2.52 15.41 -28.05
C ASP A 84 1.17 14.83 -28.52
N TYR A 85 1.10 13.50 -28.69
CA TYR A 85 -0.10 12.79 -29.14
C TYR A 85 -0.46 11.67 -28.16
N GLU A 86 -1.75 11.56 -27.86
CA GLU A 86 -2.31 10.50 -27.01
C GLU A 86 -3.39 9.73 -27.78
N TYR A 87 -3.39 8.40 -27.65
CA TYR A 87 -4.48 7.53 -28.06
C TYR A 87 -5.01 6.78 -26.83
N ARG A 88 -6.33 6.82 -26.64
CA ARG A 88 -7.02 6.23 -25.49
C ARG A 88 -7.93 5.11 -25.96
N SER A 89 -7.84 3.95 -25.31
CA SER A 89 -8.66 2.78 -25.60
C SER A 89 -9.28 2.22 -24.32
N MET A 90 -10.58 1.91 -24.39
CA MET A 90 -11.31 1.32 -23.28
C MET A 90 -11.15 -0.20 -23.32
N LEU A 91 -10.61 -0.76 -22.24
CA LEU A 91 -10.38 -2.20 -22.10
C LEU A 91 -11.63 -2.85 -21.51
N VAL A 92 -12.45 -3.45 -22.36
CA VAL A 92 -13.72 -4.08 -21.97
C VAL A 92 -13.65 -5.59 -22.20
N LEU A 93 -14.01 -6.37 -21.16
CA LEU A 93 -14.08 -7.82 -21.21
C LEU A 93 -15.46 -8.28 -20.71
N HIS A 94 -16.25 -8.95 -21.55
CA HIS A 94 -17.61 -9.43 -21.23
C HIS A 94 -18.51 -8.34 -20.59
N GLU A 95 -18.63 -7.17 -21.24
CA GLU A 95 -19.39 -6.01 -20.75
C GLU A 95 -18.86 -5.34 -19.48
N GLN A 96 -17.77 -5.85 -18.90
CA GLN A 96 -17.08 -5.21 -17.79
C GLN A 96 -15.93 -4.32 -18.29
N CYS A 97 -15.96 -3.04 -17.93
CA CYS A 97 -14.83 -2.13 -18.14
C CYS A 97 -13.72 -2.44 -17.11
N LEU A 98 -12.54 -2.84 -17.59
CA LEU A 98 -11.36 -3.09 -16.78
C LEU A 98 -10.57 -1.79 -16.51
N GLY A 99 -10.59 -0.87 -17.47
CA GLY A 99 -9.90 0.42 -17.39
C GLY A 99 -9.74 1.09 -18.75
N GLU A 100 -9.05 2.21 -18.77
CA GLU A 100 -8.62 2.93 -19.97
C GLU A 100 -7.09 2.80 -20.10
N VAL A 101 -6.61 2.37 -21.26
CA VAL A 101 -5.19 2.43 -21.61
C VAL A 101 -4.92 3.68 -22.44
N ILE A 102 -3.83 4.37 -22.11
CA ILE A 102 -3.40 5.61 -22.75
C ILE A 102 -2.02 5.37 -23.32
N TYR A 103 -1.90 5.52 -24.64
CA TYR A 103 -0.66 5.44 -25.38
C TYR A 103 -0.19 6.84 -25.75
N SER A 104 1.02 7.21 -25.32
CA SER A 104 1.65 8.50 -25.60
C SER A 104 2.74 8.32 -26.66
N SER A 105 2.74 9.21 -27.66
CA SER A 105 3.73 9.22 -28.74
C SER A 105 4.08 10.67 -29.13
N ASP A 106 5.28 10.86 -29.68
CA ASP A 106 5.69 12.13 -30.29
C ASP A 106 5.15 12.27 -31.73
N GLN A 107 4.47 11.23 -32.24
CA GLN A 107 3.88 11.21 -33.57
C GLN A 107 2.39 10.86 -33.50
N ALA A 108 1.61 11.40 -34.44
CA ALA A 108 0.20 11.07 -34.56
C ALA A 108 0.00 9.57 -34.80
N ILE A 109 -0.82 8.94 -33.98
CA ILE A 109 -1.05 7.49 -34.04
C ILE A 109 -2.08 7.20 -35.13
N SER A 110 -1.62 6.58 -36.23
CA SER A 110 -2.46 6.30 -37.40
C SER A 110 -3.63 5.33 -37.08
N PRO A 111 -4.76 5.39 -37.81
CA PRO A 111 -5.87 4.46 -37.62
C PRO A 111 -5.49 2.98 -37.80
N LEU A 112 -4.51 2.67 -38.66
CA LEU A 112 -4.01 1.30 -38.83
C LEU A 112 -3.24 0.84 -37.59
N SER A 113 -2.42 1.72 -37.01
CA SER A 113 -1.72 1.45 -35.76
C SER A 113 -2.70 1.28 -34.59
N GLN A 114 -3.74 2.11 -34.51
CA GLN A 114 -4.81 1.98 -33.50
C GLN A 114 -5.48 0.60 -33.58
N ARG A 115 -5.80 0.09 -34.78
CA ARG A 115 -6.36 -1.27 -34.94
C ARG A 115 -5.42 -2.36 -34.45
N ARG A 116 -4.12 -2.26 -34.77
CA ARG A 116 -3.12 -3.23 -34.27
C ARG A 116 -2.94 -3.16 -32.76
N LEU A 117 -3.07 -1.98 -32.16
CA LEU A 117 -3.10 -1.83 -30.71
C LEU A 117 -4.34 -2.51 -30.11
N MET A 118 -5.53 -2.34 -30.70
CA MET A 118 -6.73 -3.06 -30.25
C MET A 118 -6.57 -4.59 -30.31
N GLU A 119 -5.92 -5.11 -31.36
CA GLU A 119 -5.61 -6.55 -31.46
C GLU A 119 -4.66 -7.01 -30.35
N LEU A 120 -3.64 -6.20 -30.02
CA LEU A 120 -2.74 -6.44 -28.90
C LEU A 120 -3.47 -6.38 -27.55
N GLU A 121 -4.33 -5.38 -27.35
CA GLU A 121 -5.14 -5.19 -26.14
C GLU A 121 -6.01 -6.42 -25.88
N SER A 122 -6.61 -7.00 -26.94
CA SER A 122 -7.46 -8.19 -26.82
C SER A 122 -6.74 -9.41 -26.23
N GLN A 123 -5.43 -9.53 -26.47
CA GLN A 123 -4.58 -10.59 -25.93
C GLN A 123 -4.26 -10.38 -24.44
N TRP A 124 -4.37 -9.15 -23.95
CA TRP A 124 -4.06 -8.77 -22.58
C TRP A 124 -5.27 -8.87 -21.64
N LEU A 125 -6.49 -8.68 -22.13
CA LEU A 125 -7.70 -8.51 -21.30
C LEU A 125 -7.87 -9.55 -20.19
N PHE A 126 -7.68 -10.83 -20.46
CA PHE A 126 -7.83 -11.89 -19.44
C PHE A 126 -6.74 -11.84 -18.37
N ALA A 127 -5.48 -11.66 -18.78
CA ALA A 127 -4.35 -11.55 -17.86
C ALA A 127 -4.46 -10.26 -17.02
N LEU A 128 -4.89 -9.16 -17.64
CA LEU A 128 -5.18 -7.90 -16.98
C LEU A 128 -6.27 -8.06 -15.92
N ARG A 129 -7.41 -8.68 -16.29
CA ARG A 129 -8.51 -8.93 -15.35
C ARG A 129 -8.03 -9.71 -14.12
N ASN A 130 -7.18 -10.72 -14.30
CA ASN A 130 -6.62 -11.49 -13.19
C ASN A 130 -5.66 -10.64 -12.34
N ALA A 131 -4.77 -9.87 -12.95
CA ALA A 131 -3.86 -8.97 -12.23
C ALA A 131 -4.64 -7.91 -11.42
N LEU A 132 -5.69 -7.31 -11.99
CA LEU A 132 -6.53 -6.33 -11.29
C LEU A 132 -7.26 -6.93 -10.10
N VAL A 133 -7.76 -8.16 -10.21
CA VAL A 133 -8.35 -8.88 -9.07
C VAL A 133 -7.31 -9.08 -7.97
N VAL A 134 -6.10 -9.53 -8.31
CA VAL A 134 -5.02 -9.72 -7.34
C VAL A 134 -4.59 -8.41 -6.71
N THR A 135 -4.42 -7.34 -7.49
CA THR A 135 -4.12 -6.00 -6.98
C THR A 135 -5.21 -5.52 -6.03
N ARG A 136 -6.49 -5.76 -6.34
CA ARG A 136 -7.59 -5.41 -5.44
C ARG A 136 -7.53 -6.20 -4.14
N LEU A 137 -7.28 -7.51 -4.20
CA LEU A 137 -7.12 -8.35 -3.01
C LEU A 137 -5.94 -7.91 -2.16
N GLN A 138 -4.81 -7.56 -2.79
CA GLN A 138 -3.64 -7.01 -2.09
C GLN A 138 -3.97 -5.68 -1.41
N GLN A 139 -4.70 -4.77 -2.07
CA GLN A 139 -5.14 -3.50 -1.46
C GLN A 139 -6.07 -3.72 -0.26
N LEU A 140 -6.99 -4.68 -0.35
CA LEU A 140 -7.85 -5.06 0.77
C LEU A 140 -7.03 -5.67 1.91
N ALA A 141 -6.01 -6.48 1.59
CA ALA A 141 -5.07 -7.04 2.56
C ALA A 141 -4.10 -6.01 3.17
N LEU A 142 -4.13 -4.75 2.73
CA LEU A 142 -3.38 -3.62 3.30
C LEU A 142 -4.23 -2.76 4.25
N ARG A 143 -5.52 -3.09 4.43
CA ARG A 143 -6.42 -2.38 5.34
C ARG A 143 -6.73 -3.21 6.57
N ASP A 144 -6.94 -2.52 7.68
CA ASP A 144 -7.51 -3.10 8.90
C ASP A 144 -9.01 -3.33 8.67
N THR A 145 -9.49 -4.55 8.93
CA THR A 145 -10.86 -4.96 8.60
C THR A 145 -11.92 -4.28 9.46
N LEU A 146 -11.56 -3.87 10.68
CA LEU A 146 -12.47 -3.15 11.57
C LEU A 146 -12.52 -1.66 11.22
N THR A 147 -11.35 -1.00 11.20
CA THR A 147 -11.29 0.47 11.13
C THR A 147 -11.20 1.05 9.72
N GLY A 148 -10.84 0.23 8.72
CA GLY A 148 -10.58 0.67 7.35
C GLY A 148 -9.30 1.49 7.17
N LEU A 149 -8.52 1.71 8.23
CA LEU A 149 -7.21 2.34 8.17
C LEU A 149 -6.18 1.41 7.54
N GLY A 150 -4.98 1.89 7.25
CA GLY A 150 -3.89 1.01 6.85
C GLY A 150 -3.55 0.02 7.96
N ASN A 151 -3.27 -1.23 7.63
CA ASN A 151 -2.80 -2.19 8.63
C ASN A 151 -1.28 -2.12 8.80
N ARG A 152 -0.74 -2.96 9.69
CA ARG A 152 0.72 -3.04 9.92
C ARG A 152 1.54 -3.30 8.66
N ARG A 153 1.07 -4.20 7.79
CA ARG A 153 1.77 -4.49 6.52
C ARG A 153 1.86 -3.25 5.64
N TYR A 154 0.78 -2.48 5.57
CA TYR A 154 0.79 -1.22 4.81
C TYR A 154 1.67 -0.16 5.46
N PHE A 155 1.67 -0.08 6.79
CA PHE A 155 2.58 0.80 7.52
C PHE A 155 4.04 0.51 7.16
N ASP A 156 4.48 -0.74 7.24
CA ASP A 156 5.87 -1.13 6.96
C ASP A 156 6.28 -0.74 5.52
N GLU A 157 5.43 -1.01 4.53
CA GLU A 157 5.66 -0.65 3.13
C GLU A 157 5.70 0.87 2.89
N ALA A 158 4.75 1.61 3.47
CA ALA A 158 4.65 3.05 3.31
C ALA A 158 5.78 3.78 4.03
N PHE A 159 6.19 3.28 5.19
CA PHE A 159 7.26 3.84 6.00
C PHE A 159 8.61 3.70 5.30
N ALA A 160 8.95 2.49 4.84
CA ALA A 160 10.17 2.24 4.08
C ALA A 160 10.25 3.12 2.82
N ARG A 161 9.14 3.24 2.07
CA ARG A 161 9.06 4.10 0.89
C ARG A 161 9.29 5.57 1.20
N SER A 162 8.71 6.06 2.29
CA SER A 162 8.81 7.47 2.67
C SER A 162 10.22 7.85 3.12
N LEU A 163 10.93 6.94 3.79
CA LEU A 163 12.35 7.14 4.14
C LEU A 163 13.25 7.20 2.90
N GLN A 164 13.03 6.33 1.91
CA GLN A 164 13.76 6.39 0.64
C GLN A 164 13.50 7.70 -0.12
N LEU A 165 12.28 8.23 -0.06
CA LEU A 165 11.95 9.52 -0.65
C LEU A 165 12.58 10.68 0.11
N ALA A 166 12.57 10.64 1.45
CA ALA A 166 13.24 11.62 2.31
C ALA A 166 14.73 11.72 1.99
N GLU A 167 15.42 10.59 1.88
CA GLU A 167 16.84 10.52 1.55
C GLU A 167 17.15 11.09 0.16
N ARG A 168 16.35 10.73 -0.86
CA ARG A 168 16.61 11.14 -2.25
C ARG A 168 16.21 12.58 -2.56
N LYS A 169 15.15 13.08 -1.95
CA LYS A 169 14.53 14.37 -2.28
C LYS A 169 14.64 15.42 -1.17
N ASN A 170 15.37 15.09 -0.09
CA ASN A 170 15.47 15.91 1.12
C ASN A 170 14.08 16.31 1.66
N GLN A 171 13.12 15.39 1.56
CA GLN A 171 11.73 15.60 1.95
C GLN A 171 11.58 15.42 3.47
N GLN A 172 10.85 16.32 4.13
CA GLN A 172 10.52 16.19 5.55
C GLN A 172 9.55 15.02 5.74
N VAL A 173 9.88 14.13 6.66
CA VAL A 173 9.03 12.99 7.07
C VAL A 173 8.98 12.97 8.58
N ALA A 174 7.80 12.76 9.14
CA ALA A 174 7.61 12.56 10.56
C ALA A 174 6.68 11.37 10.84
N LEU A 175 6.96 10.69 11.94
CA LEU A 175 6.19 9.59 12.44
C LEU A 175 5.54 9.99 13.76
N VAL A 176 4.22 9.79 13.86
CA VAL A 176 3.47 9.91 15.11
C VAL A 176 2.94 8.52 15.46
N LEU A 177 3.32 8.02 16.63
CA LEU A 177 2.77 6.80 17.21
C LEU A 177 1.76 7.19 18.28
N LEU A 178 0.61 6.52 18.30
CA LEU A 178 -0.46 6.73 19.25
C LEU A 178 -0.85 5.39 19.88
N ASP A 179 -1.22 5.45 21.16
CA ASP A 179 -1.76 4.31 21.89
C ASP A 179 -2.93 4.77 22.77
N LEU A 180 -3.98 3.95 22.81
CA LEU A 180 -5.20 4.28 23.54
C LEU A 180 -5.06 4.02 25.04
N ASP A 181 -5.25 5.09 25.79
CA ASP A 181 -5.22 5.07 27.24
C ASP A 181 -6.51 4.44 27.78
N ASN A 182 -6.33 3.48 28.70
CA ASN A 182 -7.40 2.74 29.39
C ASN A 182 -8.23 1.81 28.49
N PHE A 183 -7.83 1.56 27.24
CA PHE A 183 -8.59 0.71 26.31
C PHE A 183 -8.83 -0.71 26.83
N LYS A 184 -7.83 -1.33 27.46
CA LYS A 184 -7.98 -2.65 28.07
C LYS A 184 -9.12 -2.70 29.11
N GLN A 185 -9.30 -1.63 29.90
CA GLN A 185 -10.37 -1.57 30.90
C GLN A 185 -11.75 -1.56 30.25
N VAL A 186 -11.88 -1.00 29.05
CA VAL A 186 -13.14 -1.05 28.29
C VAL A 186 -13.47 -2.48 27.90
N ASN A 187 -12.49 -3.21 27.34
CA ASN A 187 -12.67 -4.61 27.00
C ASN A 187 -13.01 -5.47 28.21
N ASP A 188 -12.29 -5.28 29.32
CA ASP A 188 -12.46 -6.08 30.53
C ASP A 188 -13.83 -5.81 31.21
N ASN A 189 -14.33 -4.58 31.18
CA ASN A 189 -15.56 -4.19 31.89
C ASN A 189 -16.84 -4.25 31.02
N PHE A 190 -16.72 -4.02 29.70
CA PHE A 190 -17.85 -3.87 28.79
C PHE A 190 -17.83 -4.86 27.61
N GLY A 191 -16.79 -5.68 27.51
CA GLY A 191 -16.60 -6.69 26.46
C GLY A 191 -16.03 -6.13 25.16
N HIS A 192 -15.59 -7.04 24.29
CA HIS A 192 -14.89 -6.70 23.05
C HIS A 192 -15.73 -5.87 22.07
N HIS A 193 -17.05 -6.04 22.02
CA HIS A 193 -17.90 -5.21 21.16
C HIS A 193 -17.84 -3.72 21.52
N ALA A 194 -17.78 -3.38 22.80
CA ALA A 194 -17.59 -2.00 23.22
C ALA A 194 -16.18 -1.48 22.88
N GLY A 195 -15.17 -2.35 22.95
CA GLY A 195 -13.83 -2.05 22.46
C GLY A 195 -13.80 -1.75 20.96
N ASP A 196 -14.51 -2.55 20.15
CA ASP A 196 -14.62 -2.34 18.71
C ASP A 196 -15.29 -1.00 18.38
N ASP A 197 -16.36 -0.64 19.09
CA ASP A 197 -17.02 0.67 18.96
C ASP A 197 -16.07 1.84 19.27
N VAL A 198 -15.22 1.69 20.28
CA VAL A 198 -14.18 2.69 20.61
C VAL A 198 -13.13 2.78 19.51
N LEU A 199 -12.66 1.65 18.96
CA LEU A 199 -11.68 1.64 17.87
C LEU A 199 -12.22 2.30 16.60
N LEU A 200 -13.49 2.05 16.27
CA LEU A 200 -14.18 2.70 15.16
C LEU A 200 -14.28 4.21 15.38
N ALA A 201 -14.65 4.65 16.59
CA ALA A 201 -14.70 6.05 16.96
C ALA A 201 -13.33 6.76 16.87
N VAL A 202 -12.27 6.11 17.34
CA VAL A 202 -10.90 6.62 17.22
C VAL A 202 -10.52 6.78 15.75
N ALA A 203 -10.77 5.77 14.93
CA ALA A 203 -10.46 5.82 13.50
C ALA A 203 -11.22 6.96 12.78
N ASP A 204 -12.48 7.22 13.18
CA ASP A 204 -13.26 8.32 12.64
C ASP A 204 -12.72 9.69 13.08
N ALA A 205 -12.41 9.86 14.37
CA ALA A 205 -11.78 11.07 14.90
C ALA A 205 -10.46 11.39 14.18
N MET A 206 -9.62 10.37 13.93
CA MET A 206 -8.36 10.52 13.20
C MET A 206 -8.60 10.94 11.74
N ARG A 207 -9.53 10.27 11.03
CA ARG A 207 -9.89 10.61 9.64
C ARG A 207 -10.39 12.03 9.49
N ASN A 208 -11.20 12.52 10.43
CA ASN A 208 -11.75 13.88 10.39
C ASN A 208 -10.73 14.96 10.78
N THR A 209 -9.60 14.58 11.39
CA THR A 209 -8.56 15.53 11.84
C THR A 209 -7.48 15.76 10.78
N LEU A 210 -7.18 14.74 9.97
CA LEU A 210 -6.08 14.75 9.02
C LEU A 210 -6.49 15.07 7.60
N ARG A 211 -5.50 15.42 6.78
CA ARG A 211 -5.69 15.67 5.35
C ARG A 211 -5.69 14.34 4.59
N ALA A 212 -6.25 14.34 3.39
CA ALA A 212 -6.24 13.17 2.51
C ALA A 212 -4.82 12.72 2.09
N SER A 213 -3.83 13.61 2.20
CA SER A 213 -2.42 13.31 1.94
C SER A 213 -1.74 12.52 3.05
N ASP A 214 -2.28 12.56 4.27
CA ASP A 214 -1.68 11.95 5.44
C ASP A 214 -2.07 10.48 5.51
N THR A 215 -1.13 9.60 5.86
CA THR A 215 -1.43 8.16 5.88
C THR A 215 -1.65 7.68 7.31
N LEU A 216 -2.81 7.06 7.52
CA LEU A 216 -3.29 6.56 8.80
C LEU A 216 -3.20 5.04 8.88
N PHE A 217 -2.71 4.54 10.01
CA PHE A 217 -2.55 3.12 10.24
C PHE A 217 -3.06 2.70 11.62
N ARG A 218 -3.65 1.50 11.69
CA ARG A 218 -3.77 0.69 12.90
C ARG A 218 -2.81 -0.47 12.76
N PHE A 219 -1.69 -0.42 13.48
CA PHE A 219 -0.63 -1.41 13.33
C PHE A 219 -0.55 -2.39 14.51
N GLY A 220 -1.29 -2.13 15.59
CA GLY A 220 -1.49 -3.02 16.74
C GLY A 220 -2.96 -3.11 17.16
N GLY A 221 -3.22 -3.67 18.34
CA GLY A 221 -4.58 -3.83 18.87
C GLY A 221 -5.24 -2.48 19.16
N ASP A 222 -4.56 -1.65 19.93
CA ASP A 222 -4.90 -0.30 20.36
C ASP A 222 -3.84 0.75 19.96
N GLU A 223 -2.93 0.34 19.08
CA GLU A 223 -1.82 1.16 18.59
C GLU A 223 -2.10 1.67 17.17
N PHE A 224 -1.94 2.98 16.99
CA PHE A 224 -2.15 3.69 15.73
C PHE A 224 -0.90 4.45 15.33
N ALA A 225 -0.68 4.62 14.03
CA ALA A 225 0.41 5.41 13.50
C ALA A 225 -0.07 6.40 12.45
N VAL A 226 0.62 7.53 12.36
CA VAL A 226 0.43 8.53 11.33
C VAL A 226 1.79 8.85 10.70
N LEU A 227 1.83 8.78 9.38
CA LEU A 227 2.99 9.17 8.59
C LEU A 227 2.69 10.51 7.92
N LEU A 228 3.46 11.54 8.28
CA LEU A 228 3.32 12.91 7.79
C LEU A 228 4.50 13.24 6.88
N CYS A 229 4.20 13.78 5.70
CA CYS A 229 5.19 14.06 4.66
C CYS A 229 5.08 15.52 4.22
N GLY A 230 6.20 16.24 4.21
CA GLY A 230 6.27 17.65 3.81
C GLY A 230 5.83 18.65 4.89
N GLU A 231 5.77 18.23 6.15
CA GLU A 231 5.47 19.11 7.28
C GLU A 231 6.72 19.38 8.13
N ASP A 232 6.85 20.63 8.60
CA ASP A 232 7.87 21.01 9.56
C ASP A 232 7.55 20.46 10.96
N ALA A 233 8.56 20.43 11.84
CA ALA A 233 8.42 19.86 13.18
C ALA A 233 7.33 20.52 14.05
N GLN A 234 7.08 21.82 13.90
CA GLN A 234 6.03 22.51 14.66
C GLN A 234 4.65 22.12 14.15
N SER A 235 4.47 22.03 12.83
CA SER A 235 3.25 21.56 12.19
C SER A 235 2.89 20.14 12.63
N VAL A 236 3.89 19.24 12.66
CA VAL A 236 3.74 17.86 13.15
C VAL A 236 3.27 17.82 14.61
N GLU A 237 3.87 18.63 15.49
CA GLU A 237 3.48 18.73 16.91
C GLU A 237 2.03 19.21 17.05
N LEU A 238 1.61 20.20 16.26
CA LEU A 238 0.23 20.68 16.23
C LEU A 238 -0.75 19.61 15.70
N VAL A 239 -0.37 18.83 14.69
CA VAL A 239 -1.17 17.69 14.21
C VAL A 239 -1.37 16.66 15.32
N ALA A 240 -0.30 16.25 16.00
CA ALA A 240 -0.36 15.27 17.08
C ALA A 240 -1.27 15.72 18.23
N HIS A 241 -1.17 17.00 18.64
CA HIS A 241 -2.06 17.57 19.66
C HIS A 241 -3.52 17.60 19.22
N ARG A 242 -3.79 17.95 17.95
CA ARG A 242 -5.16 17.91 17.41
C ARG A 242 -5.72 16.50 17.41
N LEU A 243 -4.93 15.50 17.05
CA LEU A 243 -5.35 14.10 17.07
C LEU A 243 -5.73 13.64 18.48
N VAL A 244 -4.86 13.83 19.46
CA VAL A 244 -5.13 13.44 20.86
C VAL A 244 -6.37 14.15 21.40
N LYS A 245 -6.52 15.45 21.11
CA LYS A 245 -7.71 16.21 21.51
C LYS A 245 -8.99 15.71 20.82
N SER A 246 -8.93 15.44 19.53
CA SER A 246 -10.07 14.96 18.74
C SER A 246 -10.55 13.59 19.24
N ILE A 247 -9.60 12.67 19.50
CA ILE A 247 -9.90 11.35 20.06
C ILE A 247 -10.55 11.48 21.44
N SER A 248 -9.93 12.22 22.36
CA SER A 248 -10.46 12.37 23.73
C SER A 248 -11.81 13.09 23.79
N SER A 249 -12.12 13.96 22.81
CA SER A 249 -13.40 14.68 22.72
C SER A 249 -14.46 13.91 21.94
N HIS A 250 -14.14 12.75 21.36
CA HIS A 250 -15.12 11.96 20.63
C HIS A 250 -16.11 11.33 21.60
N HIS A 251 -17.42 11.46 21.33
CA HIS A 251 -18.47 11.09 22.29
C HIS A 251 -18.39 9.64 22.80
N GLN A 252 -17.99 8.67 21.95
CA GLN A 252 -17.75 7.28 22.38
C GLN A 252 -16.53 7.16 23.29
N CYS A 253 -15.42 7.84 22.97
CA CYS A 253 -14.21 7.79 23.78
C CYS A 253 -14.46 8.43 25.16
N GLU A 254 -15.15 9.58 25.19
CA GLU A 254 -15.56 10.26 26.43
C GLU A 254 -16.48 9.37 27.28
N LYS A 255 -17.49 8.72 26.67
CA LYS A 255 -18.39 7.78 27.34
C LYS A 255 -17.65 6.67 28.10
N PHE A 256 -16.55 6.18 27.54
CA PHE A 256 -15.75 5.10 28.14
C PHE A 256 -14.48 5.59 28.86
N ASN A 257 -14.30 6.91 28.99
CA ASN A 257 -13.12 7.54 29.58
C ASN A 257 -11.79 7.06 28.93
N VAL A 258 -11.83 6.93 27.60
CA VAL A 258 -10.69 6.59 26.74
C VAL A 258 -10.06 7.88 26.21
N SER A 259 -8.74 7.97 26.29
CA SER A 259 -7.95 9.03 25.66
C SER A 259 -6.82 8.39 24.86
N ALA A 260 -5.90 9.20 24.32
CA ALA A 260 -4.74 8.69 23.61
C ALA A 260 -3.47 9.42 24.05
N SER A 261 -2.38 8.67 24.14
CA SER A 261 -1.04 9.22 24.29
C SER A 261 -0.33 9.13 22.94
N ALA A 262 0.50 10.13 22.63
CA ALA A 262 1.21 10.19 21.36
C ALA A 262 2.71 10.51 21.54
N GLY A 263 3.53 9.80 20.78
CA GLY A 263 4.96 10.06 20.63
C GLY A 263 5.27 10.43 19.18
N LEU A 264 6.03 11.51 18.96
CA LEU A 264 6.40 11.95 17.62
C LEU A 264 7.91 12.07 17.43
N ALA A 265 8.35 11.72 16.23
CA ALA A 265 9.73 11.82 15.80
C ALA A 265 9.83 12.34 14.36
N CYS A 266 10.78 13.22 14.10
CA CYS A 266 11.07 13.73 12.76
C CYS A 266 12.27 13.01 12.18
N TYR A 267 12.22 12.68 10.89
CA TYR A 267 13.33 12.09 10.16
C TYR A 267 14.56 12.99 10.22
N ARG A 268 15.71 12.36 10.48
CA ARG A 268 17.04 12.97 10.45
C ARG A 268 17.88 12.25 9.40
N THR A 269 18.86 12.95 8.85
CA THR A 269 19.84 12.33 7.93
C THR A 269 20.45 11.10 8.58
N ALA A 270 20.54 10.00 7.82
CA ALA A 270 21.00 8.68 8.26
C ALA A 270 20.06 7.90 9.20
N ASP A 271 18.81 8.35 9.38
CA ASP A 271 17.80 7.50 10.03
C ASP A 271 17.48 6.26 9.19
N THR A 272 17.30 5.16 9.91
CA THR A 272 16.67 3.93 9.44
C THR A 272 15.22 3.89 9.91
N ASP A 273 14.46 2.93 9.39
CA ASP A 273 13.14 2.56 9.90
C ASP A 273 13.17 2.34 11.42
N LYS A 274 14.16 1.57 11.91
CA LYS A 274 14.30 1.24 13.33
C LYS A 274 14.62 2.45 14.20
N THR A 275 15.52 3.34 13.75
CA THR A 275 15.95 4.49 14.57
C THR A 275 14.86 5.55 14.66
N LEU A 276 14.14 5.83 13.56
CA LEU A 276 13.03 6.77 13.59
C LEU A 276 11.85 6.22 14.41
N PHE A 277 11.50 4.94 14.20
CA PHE A 277 10.45 4.29 14.97
C PHE A 277 10.77 4.26 16.47
N GLY A 278 11.99 3.85 16.84
CA GLY A 278 12.41 3.77 18.24
C GLY A 278 12.38 5.13 18.97
N ARG A 279 12.63 6.24 18.27
CA ARG A 279 12.53 7.58 18.85
C ARG A 279 11.07 8.01 19.08
N ALA A 280 10.18 7.71 18.14
CA ALA A 280 8.75 7.98 18.31
C ALA A 280 8.17 7.13 19.45
N ASP A 281 8.58 5.86 19.54
CA ASP A 281 8.15 4.93 20.59
C ASP A 281 8.64 5.36 21.98
N ALA A 282 9.92 5.74 22.10
CA ALA A 282 10.46 6.29 23.33
C ALA A 282 9.70 7.55 23.78
N ALA A 283 9.34 8.44 22.85
CA ALA A 283 8.54 9.62 23.15
C ALA A 283 7.12 9.22 23.62
N LEU A 284 6.48 8.24 22.97
CA LEU A 284 5.16 7.73 23.36
C LEU A 284 5.19 7.15 24.77
N TYR A 285 6.24 6.39 25.10
CA TYR A 285 6.45 5.87 26.44
C TYR A 285 6.55 6.99 27.49
N GLN A 286 7.26 8.08 27.20
CA GLN A 286 7.32 9.25 28.07
C GLN A 286 5.95 9.94 28.22
N ALA A 287 5.13 9.98 27.17
CA ALA A 287 3.78 10.53 27.24
C ALA A 287 2.90 9.73 28.21
N LYS A 288 2.98 8.40 28.16
CA LYS A 288 2.26 7.51 29.10
C LYS A 288 2.73 7.69 30.54
N LEU A 289 4.04 7.79 30.77
CA LEU A 289 4.60 8.02 32.11
C LEU A 289 4.21 9.37 32.70
N ALA A 290 4.01 10.39 31.86
CA ALA A 290 3.65 11.73 32.30
C ALA A 290 2.17 11.91 32.68
N GLY A 291 1.41 10.82 32.82
CA GLY A 291 0.01 10.86 33.24
C GLY A 291 -1.01 10.65 32.13
N LYS A 292 -0.58 10.12 30.97
CA LYS A 292 -1.45 9.80 29.81
C LYS A 292 -2.10 11.03 29.16
N ASN A 293 -2.90 10.83 28.11
CA ASN A 293 -3.60 11.90 27.38
C ASN A 293 -2.65 13.06 26.98
N ALA A 294 -1.46 12.70 26.51
CA ALA A 294 -0.37 13.64 26.30
C ALA A 294 0.36 13.39 24.99
N VAL A 295 0.97 14.44 24.46
CA VAL A 295 1.90 14.36 23.35
C VAL A 295 3.31 14.59 23.88
N ARG A 296 4.26 13.80 23.40
CA ARG A 296 5.70 14.03 23.60
C ARG A 296 6.41 13.92 22.26
N LYS A 297 7.45 14.73 22.12
CA LYS A 297 8.40 14.61 21.02
C LYS A 297 9.68 13.95 21.49
N GLU A 298 10.40 13.39 20.54
CA GLU A 298 11.76 12.92 20.74
C GLU A 298 12.62 13.90 21.54
N GLU A 299 13.38 13.40 22.51
CA GLU A 299 14.39 14.22 23.14
C GLU A 299 15.53 14.44 22.15
N THR A 300 15.86 15.71 21.92
CA THR A 300 17.06 16.06 21.17
C THR A 300 18.21 15.98 22.17
N LEU A 301 19.15 15.06 21.98
CA LEU A 301 20.43 15.06 22.69
C LEU A 301 21.24 16.28 22.24
N SER A 302 20.85 17.49 22.68
CA SER A 302 21.67 18.69 22.53
C SER A 302 22.71 18.71 23.65
N SER A 303 23.97 18.43 23.28
CA SER A 303 25.17 19.04 23.86
C SER A 303 25.24 19.14 25.39
N LYS A 304 25.26 18.02 26.09
CA LYS A 304 25.92 17.91 27.41
C LYS A 304 27.33 17.35 27.21
N GLN A 305 28.24 18.16 26.69
CA GLN A 305 29.71 18.05 26.80
C GLN A 305 30.37 19.18 26.00
N ALA A 306 30.24 20.41 26.49
CA ALA A 306 31.10 21.54 26.12
C ALA A 306 31.17 22.55 27.29
N VAL A 307 31.24 22.05 28.52
CA VAL A 307 31.82 22.78 29.66
C VAL A 307 32.42 21.70 30.56
N GLY A 308 33.75 21.73 30.67
CA GLY A 308 34.57 20.79 31.41
C GLY A 308 36.01 20.98 30.96
#